data_AF-M2NBU5-F1
#
_entry.id   AF-M2NBU5-F1
#
_cell.length_a   1.000
_cell.length_b   1.000
_cell.length_c   1.000
_cell.angle_alpha   90.00
_cell.angle_beta   90.00
_cell.angle_gamma   90.00
#
_symmetry.space_group_name_H-M   'P 1'
#
loop_
_entity.id
_entity.type
_entity.pdbx_description
1 polymer ?
#
loop_
_entity_poly.entity_id
_entity_poly.type
_entity_poly.pdbx_seq_one_letter_code
_entity_poly.pdbx_strand_id
1 'polypeptide(L)'
;MPQPYLLQEHSHSTQVPPAIWSQWYTEERNRDMVHFGICKTAAFYRATSDTLGMQTSGPFAFIKNSAMMRFGTATSGEEGGGEAYLAWYQTDRRRCLECPEYEIHVRQTNELWDAESICHDVGSFEIADLELVEVHDVYGPREEGEGTAAPHIIHCKLEKSQVSVVISEASQLDGYRRSLVYKLASSEQSLASAGREGESVVADDAVAPSDLWSVVCEYSTRDLGARLDEVMESVRREARTAALVGDL
;
A
#
# COMPACT_ATOMS: atom_id res chain seq x y z
N MET A 1 -20.17 -1.74 3.08
CA MET A 1 -19.40 -2.98 3.39
C MET A 1 -18.04 -2.89 2.72
N PRO A 2 -16.94 -3.22 3.42
CA PRO A 2 -15.61 -3.33 2.79
C PRO A 2 -15.63 -4.42 1.72
N GLN A 3 -14.88 -4.20 0.62
CA GLN A 3 -14.81 -5.18 -0.45
C GLN A 3 -13.83 -6.31 -0.09
N PRO A 4 -14.07 -7.54 -0.59
CA PRO A 4 -13.23 -8.70 -0.27
C PRO A 4 -11.81 -8.57 -0.82
N TYR A 5 -11.61 -7.77 -1.87
CA TYR A 5 -10.30 -7.54 -2.46
C TYR A 5 -9.94 -6.06 -2.55
N LEU A 6 -8.65 -5.80 -2.44
CA LEU A 6 -8.05 -4.48 -2.61
C LEU A 6 -6.87 -4.61 -3.56
N LEU A 7 -6.96 -3.95 -4.71
CA LEU A 7 -5.79 -3.75 -5.57
C LEU A 7 -5.02 -2.56 -5.03
N GLN A 8 -3.77 -2.81 -4.64
CA GLN A 8 -2.81 -1.78 -4.30
C GLN A 8 -1.85 -1.57 -5.47
N GLU A 9 -1.69 -0.32 -5.88
CA GLU A 9 -0.76 0.06 -6.94
C GLU A 9 0.11 1.22 -6.44
N HIS A 10 1.39 0.94 -6.22
CA HIS A 10 2.40 1.97 -6.01
C HIS A 10 2.89 2.41 -7.37
N SER A 11 2.91 3.72 -7.61
CA SER A 11 3.37 4.25 -8.88
C SER A 11 4.27 5.46 -8.73
N HIS A 12 5.13 5.64 -9.71
CA HIS A 12 6.09 6.74 -9.80
C HIS A 12 6.15 7.20 -11.24
N SER A 13 6.11 8.52 -11.44
CA SER A 13 6.24 9.10 -12.77
C SER A 13 7.71 9.26 -13.15
N THR A 14 8.09 8.69 -14.29
CA THR A 14 9.48 8.69 -14.77
C THR A 14 9.74 9.76 -15.83
N GLN A 15 8.75 10.07 -16.67
CA GLN A 15 8.92 10.96 -17.83
C GLN A 15 7.99 12.17 -17.82
N VAL A 16 7.00 12.22 -16.92
CA VAL A 16 5.97 13.28 -16.94
C VAL A 16 5.94 14.07 -15.63
N PRO A 17 5.51 15.34 -15.65
CA PRO A 17 5.38 16.13 -14.45
C PRO A 17 4.40 15.51 -13.43
N PRO A 18 4.70 15.56 -12.12
CA PRO A 18 3.84 15.10 -11.02
C PRO A 18 2.37 15.56 -11.11
N ALA A 19 2.15 16.80 -11.54
CA ALA A 19 0.81 17.38 -11.69
C ALA A 19 0.01 16.66 -12.79
N ILE A 20 0.64 16.37 -13.93
CA ILE A 20 0.00 15.66 -15.04
C ILE A 20 -0.27 14.20 -14.65
N TRP A 21 0.68 13.56 -13.96
CA TRP A 21 0.51 12.21 -13.43
C TRP A 21 -0.70 12.10 -12.49
N SER A 22 -0.78 13.04 -11.54
CA SER A 22 -1.89 13.12 -10.59
C SER A 22 -3.22 13.35 -11.30
N GLN A 23 -3.24 14.27 -12.27
CA GLN A 23 -4.44 14.56 -13.06
C GLN A 23 -4.94 13.32 -13.79
N TRP A 24 -4.07 12.61 -14.52
CA TRP A 24 -4.43 11.38 -15.22
C TRP A 24 -5.02 10.32 -14.29
N TYR A 25 -4.38 10.07 -13.15
CA TYR A 25 -4.91 9.10 -12.19
C TYR A 25 -6.32 9.48 -11.71
N THR A 26 -6.52 10.74 -11.35
CA THR A 26 -7.78 11.17 -10.73
C THR A 26 -8.91 11.39 -11.73
N GLU A 27 -8.63 11.95 -12.91
CA GLU A 27 -9.65 12.36 -13.88
C GLU A 27 -9.94 11.27 -14.92
N GLU A 28 -8.99 10.37 -15.13
CA GLU A 28 -9.08 9.34 -16.16
C GLU A 28 -9.06 7.94 -15.57
N ARG A 29 -7.91 7.48 -15.06
CA ARG A 29 -7.76 6.08 -14.67
C ARG A 29 -8.74 5.66 -13.58
N ASN A 30 -8.80 6.38 -12.46
CA ASN A 30 -9.72 6.06 -11.38
C ASN A 30 -11.18 6.14 -11.83
N ARG A 31 -11.48 7.11 -12.70
CA ARG A 31 -12.81 7.28 -13.25
C ARG A 31 -13.19 6.09 -14.12
N ASP A 32 -12.33 5.66 -15.03
CA ASP A 32 -12.57 4.51 -15.91
C ASP A 32 -12.72 3.22 -15.08
N MET A 33 -11.82 3.00 -14.12
CA MET A 33 -11.86 1.84 -13.22
C MET A 33 -13.21 1.70 -12.50
N VAL A 34 -13.78 2.81 -12.01
CA VAL A 34 -15.09 2.82 -11.33
C VAL A 34 -16.24 2.78 -12.33
N HIS A 35 -16.20 3.60 -13.39
CA HIS A 35 -17.28 3.75 -14.36
C HIS A 35 -17.61 2.44 -15.08
N PHE A 36 -16.58 1.69 -15.48
CA PHE A 36 -16.72 0.40 -16.16
C PHE A 36 -16.84 -0.79 -15.19
N GLY A 37 -16.95 -0.52 -13.88
CA GLY A 37 -17.24 -1.55 -12.88
C GLY A 37 -16.10 -2.53 -12.59
N ILE A 38 -14.86 -2.15 -12.91
CA ILE A 38 -13.64 -2.94 -12.62
C ILE A 38 -13.37 -2.92 -11.11
N CYS A 39 -13.62 -1.77 -10.47
CA CYS A 39 -13.65 -1.62 -9.02
C CYS A 39 -14.90 -0.87 -8.57
N LYS A 40 -15.26 -1.02 -7.29
CA LYS A 40 -16.40 -0.28 -6.68
C LYS A 40 -16.00 1.12 -6.27
N THR A 41 -14.79 1.25 -5.74
CA THR A 41 -14.22 2.53 -5.30
C THR A 41 -12.76 2.59 -5.72
N ALA A 42 -12.30 3.80 -5.97
CA ALA A 42 -10.91 4.10 -6.28
C ALA A 42 -10.48 5.30 -5.43
N ALA A 43 -9.27 5.24 -4.90
CA ALA A 43 -8.66 6.35 -4.17
C ALA A 43 -7.21 6.49 -4.59
N PHE A 44 -6.77 7.74 -4.74
CA PHE A 44 -5.40 8.08 -5.11
C PHE A 44 -4.80 8.95 -4.02
N TYR A 45 -3.68 8.49 -3.48
CA TYR A 45 -2.95 9.14 -2.43
C TYR A 45 -1.59 9.54 -2.96
N ARG A 46 -1.25 10.79 -2.74
CA ARG A 46 0.14 11.25 -2.86
C ARG A 46 0.82 10.97 -1.53
N ALA A 47 2.00 10.34 -1.57
CA ALA A 47 2.82 10.21 -0.37
C ALA A 47 3.10 11.61 0.19
N THR A 48 2.69 11.84 1.44
CA THR A 48 3.03 13.07 2.16
C THR A 48 4.22 12.73 3.05
N SER A 49 5.33 13.46 2.83
CA SER A 49 6.67 13.35 3.46
C SER A 49 7.61 12.31 2.84
N ASP A 50 8.91 12.55 2.64
CA ASP A 50 9.97 13.21 3.44
C ASP A 50 10.23 12.60 4.84
N THR A 51 9.41 11.68 5.35
CA THR A 51 9.76 10.89 6.55
C THR A 51 10.66 9.71 6.19
N LEU A 52 11.90 10.04 5.80
CA LEU A 52 13.16 9.41 6.19
C LEU A 52 14.28 9.87 5.27
N GLY A 53 14.46 11.19 5.19
CA GLY A 53 15.82 11.75 5.19
C GLY A 53 16.54 11.46 6.51
N MET A 54 16.64 10.18 6.93
CA MET A 54 17.71 9.79 7.85
C MET A 54 18.97 9.67 7.01
N GLN A 55 19.80 10.71 7.08
CA GLN A 55 21.19 10.63 6.67
C GLN A 55 21.82 9.38 7.28
N THR A 56 22.21 8.43 6.43
CA THR A 56 22.97 7.23 6.78
C THR A 56 24.47 7.50 6.97
N SER A 57 24.86 8.73 7.31
CA SER A 57 26.27 9.13 7.42
C SER A 57 26.92 8.86 8.79
N GLY A 58 26.25 8.14 9.69
CA GLY A 58 26.80 7.72 10.98
C GLY A 58 27.50 6.35 10.93
N PRO A 59 28.48 6.07 11.83
CA PRO A 59 29.34 4.88 11.80
C PRO A 59 28.63 3.54 12.11
N PHE A 60 27.30 3.52 12.11
CA PHE A 60 26.47 2.32 12.34
C PHE A 60 25.68 1.89 11.09
N ALA A 61 26.15 2.23 9.90
CA ALA A 61 25.58 1.81 8.61
C ALA A 61 25.68 0.29 8.31
N PHE A 62 26.00 -0.54 9.30
CA PHE A 62 26.37 -1.96 9.11
C PHE A 62 25.32 -2.99 9.52
N ILE A 63 24.13 -2.58 9.97
CA ILE A 63 23.01 -3.52 10.16
C ILE A 63 22.02 -3.32 9.01
N LYS A 64 22.41 -3.82 7.83
CA LYS A 64 21.51 -3.99 6.66
C LYS A 64 20.68 -5.27 6.73
N ASN A 65 20.85 -6.08 7.79
CA ASN A 65 20.14 -7.34 7.98
C ASN A 65 19.36 -7.30 9.29
N SER A 66 18.09 -6.96 9.19
CA SER A 66 16.99 -7.42 10.06
C SER A 66 15.70 -7.03 9.35
N ALA A 67 15.00 -8.03 8.82
CA ALA A 67 13.69 -7.89 8.24
C ALA A 67 12.71 -7.28 9.26
N MET A 68 12.06 -6.18 8.89
CA MET A 68 10.81 -5.62 9.44
C MET A 68 10.85 -4.11 9.26
N MET A 69 9.76 -3.51 8.76
CA MET A 69 9.64 -2.09 8.42
C MET A 69 10.37 -1.69 7.13
N ARG A 70 10.18 -2.44 6.05
CA ARG A 70 10.03 -1.77 4.75
C ARG A 70 8.69 -1.04 4.81
N PHE A 71 8.69 0.17 5.39
CA PHE A 71 7.78 1.18 4.86
C PHE A 71 8.03 1.16 3.36
N GLY A 72 6.99 0.96 2.57
CA GLY A 72 7.07 1.24 1.13
C GLY A 72 7.23 2.75 0.96
N THR A 73 8.36 3.30 1.41
CA THR A 73 8.88 4.54 0.89
C THR A 73 9.35 4.18 -0.51
N ALA A 74 8.59 4.61 -1.50
CA ALA A 74 9.02 4.60 -2.88
C ALA A 74 10.18 5.59 -3.04
N THR A 75 11.34 5.16 -2.56
CA THR A 75 12.63 5.85 -2.74
C THR A 75 13.75 4.80 -2.67
N SER A 76 14.15 4.31 -3.83
CA SER A 76 15.58 4.08 -4.13
C SER A 76 15.80 4.79 -5.46
N GLY A 77 16.45 5.95 -5.55
CA GLY A 77 17.66 6.33 -4.86
C GLY A 77 18.70 6.52 -5.94
N GLU A 78 18.65 7.68 -6.61
CA GLU A 78 19.75 8.41 -7.26
C GLU A 78 19.15 9.56 -8.11
N GLU A 79 19.29 10.79 -7.60
CA GLU A 79 19.20 12.11 -8.27
C GLU A 79 17.97 12.53 -9.11
N GLY A 80 16.90 11.74 -9.18
CA GLY A 80 15.65 12.13 -9.86
C GLY A 80 14.39 11.77 -9.08
N GLY A 81 14.31 12.16 -7.79
CA GLY A 81 13.26 11.76 -6.85
C GLY A 81 11.86 12.22 -7.22
N GLY A 82 11.24 11.57 -8.21
CA GLY A 82 9.82 11.76 -8.52
C GLY A 82 8.95 11.34 -7.34
N GLU A 83 7.78 11.97 -7.24
CA GLU A 83 6.83 11.73 -6.17
C GLU A 83 6.29 10.30 -6.24
N ALA A 84 6.18 9.68 -5.07
CA ALA A 84 5.54 8.39 -4.90
C ALA A 84 4.03 8.55 -4.77
N TYR A 85 3.30 7.70 -5.49
CA TYR A 85 1.85 7.67 -5.45
C TYR A 85 1.36 6.28 -5.08
N LEU A 86 0.19 6.25 -4.44
CA LEU A 86 -0.51 5.04 -4.04
C LEU A 86 -1.95 5.11 -4.53
N ALA A 87 -2.31 4.23 -5.45
CA ALA A 87 -3.68 4.02 -5.86
C ALA A 87 -4.25 2.76 -5.21
N TRP A 88 -5.49 2.87 -4.73
CA TRP A 88 -6.25 1.79 -4.10
C TRP A 88 -7.58 1.59 -4.81
N TYR A 89 -7.86 0.35 -5.17
CA TYR A 89 -9.10 -0.01 -5.83
C TYR A 89 -9.77 -1.14 -5.06
N GLN A 90 -10.91 -0.85 -4.43
CA GLN A 90 -11.68 -1.87 -3.73
C GLN A 90 -12.59 -2.58 -4.74
N THR A 91 -12.52 -3.90 -4.80
CA THR A 91 -13.17 -4.68 -5.85
C THR A 91 -13.68 -6.03 -5.34
N ASP A 92 -14.67 -6.58 -6.04
CA ASP A 92 -15.19 -7.93 -5.83
C ASP A 92 -14.36 -8.99 -6.57
N ARG A 93 -13.37 -8.57 -7.38
CA ARG A 93 -12.51 -9.45 -8.19
C ARG A 93 -11.11 -9.52 -7.59
N ARG A 94 -10.57 -10.73 -7.47
CA ARG A 94 -9.20 -10.96 -6.98
C ARG A 94 -8.12 -10.29 -7.83
N ARG A 95 -8.31 -10.27 -9.16
CA ARG A 95 -7.36 -9.72 -10.13
C ARG A 95 -8.11 -8.81 -11.11
N CYS A 96 -8.46 -7.62 -10.65
CA CYS A 96 -9.32 -6.74 -11.44
C CYS A 96 -8.65 -6.20 -12.71
N LEU A 97 -7.32 -6.18 -12.79
CA LEU A 97 -6.60 -5.74 -14.00
C LEU A 97 -6.55 -6.79 -15.11
N GLU A 98 -6.80 -8.07 -14.79
CA GLU A 98 -6.83 -9.16 -15.80
C GLU A 98 -8.20 -9.28 -16.47
N CYS A 99 -9.16 -8.45 -16.11
CA CYS A 99 -10.50 -8.56 -16.67
C CYS A 99 -10.61 -7.90 -18.05
N PRO A 100 -11.44 -8.41 -18.97
CA PRO A 100 -11.59 -7.83 -20.30
C PRO A 100 -12.01 -6.36 -20.28
N GLU A 101 -12.82 -5.96 -19.30
CA GLU A 101 -13.27 -4.58 -19.16
C GLU A 101 -12.10 -3.62 -18.89
N TYR A 102 -11.04 -4.07 -18.21
CA TYR A 102 -9.84 -3.26 -18.00
C TYR A 102 -9.14 -2.97 -19.33
N GLU A 103 -8.86 -4.02 -20.11
CA GLU A 103 -8.17 -3.90 -21.40
C GLU A 103 -8.96 -3.07 -22.42
N ILE A 104 -10.28 -3.22 -22.45
CA ILE A 104 -11.14 -2.55 -23.43
C ILE A 104 -11.40 -1.09 -23.05
N HIS A 105 -11.58 -0.80 -21.76
CA HIS A 105 -12.17 0.46 -21.32
C HIS A 105 -11.25 1.36 -20.50
N VAL A 106 -10.18 0.85 -19.91
CA VAL A 106 -9.24 1.69 -19.15
C VAL A 106 -8.18 2.22 -20.08
N ARG A 107 -8.10 3.55 -20.18
CA ARG A 107 -7.13 4.23 -21.02
C ARG A 107 -5.70 3.92 -20.56
N GLN A 108 -4.92 3.37 -21.50
CA GLN A 108 -3.49 3.12 -21.33
C GLN A 108 -2.65 4.19 -22.02
N THR A 109 -3.25 5.17 -22.69
CA THR A 109 -2.58 6.33 -23.28
C THR A 109 -3.29 7.60 -22.84
N ASN A 110 -2.61 8.74 -22.94
CA ASN A 110 -3.17 10.03 -22.51
C ASN A 110 -2.60 11.16 -23.39
N GLU A 111 -3.42 12.14 -23.74
CA GLU A 111 -2.98 13.25 -24.62
C GLU A 111 -2.11 14.31 -23.90
N LEU A 112 -2.12 14.33 -22.56
CA LEU A 112 -1.39 15.29 -21.73
C LEU A 112 0.12 14.99 -21.68
N TRP A 113 0.54 13.77 -22.01
CA TRP A 113 1.92 13.42 -22.27
C TRP A 113 2.01 12.78 -23.64
N ASP A 114 2.88 13.29 -24.51
CA ASP A 114 3.06 12.90 -25.91
C ASP A 114 2.30 11.63 -26.33
N ALA A 115 1.08 11.81 -26.87
CA ALA A 115 -0.03 10.85 -26.90
C ALA A 115 0.27 9.48 -27.55
N GLU A 116 1.46 9.34 -28.14
CA GLU A 116 2.00 8.10 -28.69
C GLU A 116 2.52 7.12 -27.61
N SER A 117 2.82 7.60 -26.39
CA SER A 117 3.38 6.77 -25.32
C SER A 117 2.29 6.07 -24.48
N ILE A 118 2.46 4.78 -24.22
CA ILE A 118 1.62 4.06 -23.25
C ILE A 118 2.00 4.45 -21.81
N CYS A 119 1.06 4.33 -20.88
CA CYS A 119 1.25 4.73 -19.48
C CYS A 119 2.40 3.97 -18.81
N HIS A 120 2.66 2.73 -19.25
CA HIS A 120 3.78 1.91 -18.81
C HIS A 120 5.15 2.43 -19.23
N ASP A 121 5.22 3.31 -20.24
CA ASP A 121 6.47 3.92 -20.68
C ASP A 121 6.83 5.14 -19.82
N VAL A 122 5.82 5.83 -19.27
CA VAL A 122 5.98 7.12 -18.58
C VAL A 122 5.91 7.03 -17.05
N GLY A 123 5.78 5.83 -16.51
CA GLY A 123 5.89 5.57 -15.07
C GLY A 123 6.14 4.10 -14.71
N SER A 124 6.63 3.87 -13.50
CA SER A 124 6.78 2.52 -12.93
C SER A 124 5.60 2.17 -12.04
N PHE A 125 5.17 0.92 -12.09
CA PHE A 125 4.05 0.41 -11.29
C PHE A 125 4.48 -0.83 -10.52
N GLU A 126 4.19 -0.86 -9.22
CA GLU A 126 4.29 -2.05 -8.37
C GLU A 126 2.89 -2.37 -7.85
N ILE A 127 2.39 -3.55 -8.23
CA ILE A 127 0.99 -3.94 -8.03
C ILE A 127 0.92 -5.11 -7.04
N ALA A 128 -0.02 -5.03 -6.10
CA ALA A 128 -0.32 -6.09 -5.16
C ALA A 128 -1.83 -6.30 -5.05
N ASP A 129 -2.27 -7.52 -5.35
CA ASP A 129 -3.64 -7.97 -5.07
C ASP A 129 -3.72 -8.42 -3.61
N LEU A 130 -4.60 -7.77 -2.84
CA LEU A 130 -4.78 -8.04 -1.43
C LEU A 130 -6.16 -8.62 -1.16
N GLU A 131 -6.23 -9.61 -0.25
CA GLU A 131 -7.47 -10.25 0.18
C GLU A 131 -7.78 -9.82 1.62
N LEU A 132 -9.02 -9.36 1.84
CA LEU A 132 -9.51 -8.96 3.15
C LEU A 132 -9.64 -10.18 4.05
N VAL A 133 -8.99 -10.13 5.20
CA VAL A 133 -9.03 -11.19 6.21
C VAL A 133 -9.94 -10.81 7.36
N GLU A 134 -9.79 -9.59 7.87
CA GLU A 134 -10.50 -9.15 9.08
C GLU A 134 -10.95 -7.70 8.97
N VAL A 135 -12.08 -7.41 9.61
CA VAL A 135 -12.63 -6.06 9.77
C VAL A 135 -12.74 -5.79 11.25
N HIS A 136 -12.02 -4.78 11.74
CA HIS A 136 -12.01 -4.36 13.13
C HIS A 136 -12.74 -3.02 13.24
N ASP A 137 -14.01 -3.07 13.60
CA ASP A 137 -14.86 -1.89 13.75
C ASP A 137 -15.08 -1.59 15.25
N VAL A 138 -14.75 -0.38 15.68
CA VAL A 138 -14.91 0.06 17.09
C VAL A 138 -16.25 0.73 17.31
N TYR A 139 -16.80 1.35 16.26
CA TYR A 139 -18.08 2.04 16.32
C TYR A 139 -19.04 1.29 15.42
N GLY A 140 -19.77 0.33 16.00
CA GLY A 140 -20.81 -0.44 15.30
C GLY A 140 -21.69 0.43 14.39
N PRO A 141 -22.42 -0.19 13.44
CA PRO A 141 -22.90 0.45 12.21
C PRO A 141 -23.44 1.87 12.46
N ARG A 142 -22.65 2.89 12.11
CA ARG A 142 -23.04 4.28 12.30
C ARG A 142 -24.13 4.60 11.28
N GLU A 143 -25.15 5.34 11.72
CA GLU A 143 -26.14 5.92 10.81
C GLU A 143 -25.40 6.77 9.77
N GLU A 144 -25.64 6.51 8.48
CA GLU A 144 -24.93 7.09 7.31
C GLU A 144 -25.16 8.62 7.13
N GLY A 145 -25.46 9.36 8.20
CA GLY A 145 -26.16 10.64 8.14
C GLY A 145 -25.33 11.92 8.10
N GLU A 146 -24.06 11.94 8.50
CA GLU A 146 -23.33 13.22 8.61
C GLU A 146 -22.03 13.23 7.83
N GLY A 147 -22.09 13.86 6.64
CA GLY A 147 -21.13 14.82 6.09
C GLY A 147 -19.63 14.59 6.31
N THR A 148 -19.20 13.34 6.44
CA THR A 148 -17.84 13.03 6.84
C THR A 148 -16.92 13.16 5.65
N ALA A 149 -16.02 14.14 5.71
CA ALA A 149 -14.87 14.21 4.82
C ALA A 149 -14.22 12.83 4.66
N ALA A 150 -13.63 12.57 3.48
CA ALA A 150 -12.92 11.33 3.20
C ALA A 150 -11.97 11.01 4.37
N PRO A 151 -12.02 9.79 4.92
CA PRO A 151 -11.20 9.44 6.07
C PRO A 151 -9.74 9.57 5.68
N HIS A 152 -8.94 10.08 6.60
CA HIS A 152 -7.51 9.92 6.50
C HIS A 152 -7.15 8.46 6.76
N ILE A 153 -6.03 8.02 6.18
CA ILE A 153 -5.65 6.62 6.18
C ILE A 153 -4.22 6.46 6.66
N ILE A 154 -4.02 5.51 7.57
CA ILE A 154 -2.71 4.94 7.89
C ILE A 154 -2.64 3.59 7.18
N HIS A 155 -1.60 3.39 6.38
CA HIS A 155 -1.33 2.11 5.76
C HIS A 155 0.00 1.57 6.26
N CYS A 156 -0.04 0.38 6.85
CA CYS A 156 1.13 -0.29 7.39
C CYS A 156 1.29 -1.68 6.75
N LYS A 157 2.50 -2.00 6.28
CA LYS A 157 2.90 -3.36 5.94
C LYS A 157 3.62 -3.96 7.15
N LEU A 158 3.10 -5.06 7.69
CA LEU A 158 3.46 -5.61 8.99
C LEU A 158 3.56 -7.13 8.91
N GLU A 159 4.27 -7.74 9.85
CA GLU A 159 4.14 -9.18 10.07
C GLU A 159 2.85 -9.52 10.79
N LYS A 160 2.35 -10.74 10.62
CA LYS A 160 1.13 -11.23 11.26
C LYS A 160 1.11 -11.00 12.78
N SER A 161 2.25 -11.21 13.44
CA SER A 161 2.42 -11.07 14.89
C SER A 161 2.18 -9.64 15.39
N GLN A 162 2.37 -8.64 14.52
CA GLN A 162 2.28 -7.22 14.86
C GLN A 162 0.88 -6.63 14.61
N VAL A 163 0.03 -7.32 13.85
CA VAL A 163 -1.27 -6.80 13.40
C VAL A 163 -2.16 -6.39 14.58
N SER A 164 -2.28 -7.24 15.60
CA SER A 164 -3.14 -6.98 16.77
C SER A 164 -2.71 -5.76 17.56
N VAL A 165 -1.39 -5.54 17.68
CA VAL A 165 -0.79 -4.40 18.37
C VAL A 165 -1.15 -3.10 17.67
N VAL A 166 -0.92 -3.05 16.35
CA VAL A 166 -1.20 -1.85 15.55
C VAL A 166 -2.68 -1.50 15.59
N ILE A 167 -3.57 -2.49 15.51
CA ILE A 167 -5.01 -2.25 15.60
C ILE A 167 -5.39 -1.74 17.00
N SER A 168 -4.83 -2.34 18.06
CA SER A 168 -5.05 -1.90 19.43
C SER A 168 -4.64 -0.44 19.62
N GLU A 169 -3.45 -0.07 19.17
CA GLU A 169 -2.94 1.31 19.27
C GLU A 169 -3.74 2.28 18.39
N ALA A 170 -4.00 1.92 17.13
CA ALA A 170 -4.78 2.73 16.21
C ALA A 170 -6.20 2.99 16.73
N SER A 171 -6.81 2.00 17.40
CA SER A 171 -8.15 2.12 17.98
C SER A 171 -8.25 3.19 19.07
N GLN A 172 -7.12 3.59 19.67
CA GLN A 172 -7.06 4.65 20.66
C GLN A 172 -7.00 6.05 20.02
N LEU A 173 -6.74 6.15 18.71
CA LEU A 173 -6.65 7.44 18.02
C LEU A 173 -8.00 8.14 17.98
N ASP A 174 -7.96 9.47 18.17
CA ASP A 174 -9.17 10.27 18.11
C ASP A 174 -9.73 10.29 16.67
N GLY A 175 -11.03 10.03 16.54
CA GLY A 175 -11.68 9.84 15.26
C GLY A 175 -11.34 8.54 14.53
N TYR A 176 -10.68 7.58 15.17
CA TYR A 176 -10.56 6.22 14.64
C TYR A 176 -11.96 5.69 14.26
N ARG A 177 -12.06 5.06 13.09
CA ARG A 177 -13.31 4.43 12.63
C ARG A 177 -13.17 2.93 12.67
N ARG A 178 -12.23 2.41 11.89
CA ARG A 178 -12.03 0.97 11.69
C ARG A 178 -10.63 0.67 11.20
N SER A 179 -10.26 -0.60 11.31
CA SER A 179 -9.09 -1.18 10.67
C SER A 179 -9.52 -2.31 9.76
N LEU A 180 -8.96 -2.34 8.55
CA LEU A 180 -9.13 -3.41 7.59
C LEU A 180 -7.80 -4.14 7.47
N VAL A 181 -7.84 -5.44 7.67
CA VAL A 181 -6.66 -6.29 7.65
C VAL A 181 -6.67 -7.11 6.38
N TYR A 182 -5.64 -6.94 5.57
CA TYR A 182 -5.45 -7.64 4.33
C TYR A 182 -4.19 -8.51 4.36
N LYS A 183 -4.18 -9.55 3.55
CA LYS A 183 -2.99 -10.34 3.23
C LYS A 183 -2.75 -10.33 1.73
N LEU A 184 -1.53 -10.63 1.30
CA LEU A 184 -1.26 -10.84 -0.13
C LEU A 184 -2.10 -12.00 -0.66
N ALA A 185 -2.83 -11.79 -1.75
CA ALA A 185 -3.61 -12.84 -2.35
C ALA A 185 -2.66 -13.90 -2.92
N SER A 186 -2.70 -15.12 -2.39
CA SER A 186 -1.82 -16.23 -2.80
C SER A 186 -1.76 -16.39 -4.34
N SER A 187 -0.58 -16.22 -4.94
CA SER A 187 -0.40 -16.49 -6.37
C SER A 187 -0.38 -18.01 -6.60
N GLU A 188 -1.50 -18.71 -6.44
CA GLU A 188 -1.59 -20.16 -6.68
C GLU A 188 -1.22 -20.53 -8.12
N GLN A 189 -1.12 -19.55 -9.03
CA GLN A 189 -0.68 -19.74 -10.41
C GLN A 189 0.81 -19.44 -10.69
N SER A 190 1.58 -18.84 -9.77
CA SER A 190 3.01 -18.58 -10.06
C SER A 190 3.90 -19.80 -9.83
N LEU A 191 3.43 -20.80 -9.08
CA LEU A 191 4.16 -22.05 -8.86
C LEU A 191 3.99 -23.07 -10.01
N ALA A 192 2.97 -22.90 -10.86
CA ALA A 192 2.74 -23.78 -12.00
C ALA A 192 3.60 -23.42 -13.24
N SER A 193 4.19 -22.21 -13.28
CA SER A 193 5.03 -21.72 -14.39
C SER A 193 6.53 -21.65 -14.07
N ALA A 194 6.93 -21.89 -12.82
CA ALA A 194 8.33 -21.94 -12.39
C ALA A 194 8.97 -23.35 -12.48
N GLY A 195 8.38 -24.26 -13.26
CA GLY A 195 9.00 -25.52 -13.67
C GLY A 195 10.13 -25.30 -14.70
N ARG A 196 11.16 -24.53 -14.34
CA ARG A 196 12.48 -24.56 -14.99
C ARG A 196 13.50 -24.87 -13.92
N GLU A 197 13.91 -26.13 -13.91
CA GLU A 197 14.95 -26.68 -13.05
C GLU A 197 16.26 -25.92 -13.24
N GLY A 198 16.88 -25.51 -12.13
CA GLY A 198 18.34 -25.34 -12.07
C GLY A 198 18.85 -23.93 -11.80
N GLU A 199 18.64 -23.41 -10.59
CA GLU A 199 19.72 -22.73 -9.84
C GLU A 199 19.29 -22.54 -8.38
N SER A 200 19.87 -23.34 -7.50
CA SER A 200 19.69 -23.26 -6.05
C SER A 200 20.55 -22.13 -5.50
N VAL A 201 20.05 -20.89 -5.54
CA VAL A 201 20.63 -19.79 -4.77
C VAL A 201 20.17 -19.94 -3.34
N VAL A 202 21.11 -20.13 -2.42
CA VAL A 202 20.87 -20.15 -0.97
C VAL A 202 20.40 -18.76 -0.57
N ALA A 203 19.10 -18.59 -0.37
CA ALA A 203 18.53 -17.37 0.16
C ALA A 203 18.68 -17.38 1.68
N ASP A 204 19.46 -16.42 2.20
CA ASP A 204 19.44 -16.00 3.61
C ASP A 204 17.99 -15.75 4.07
N ASP A 205 17.74 -15.90 5.38
CA ASP A 205 16.47 -15.80 6.14
C ASP A 205 15.57 -14.58 5.85
N ALA A 206 15.18 -14.38 4.59
CA ALA A 206 14.22 -13.39 4.18
C ALA A 206 12.83 -13.93 4.52
N VAL A 207 12.11 -13.19 5.37
CA VAL A 207 10.69 -13.43 5.65
C VAL A 207 9.95 -13.65 4.34
N ALA A 208 9.29 -14.81 4.21
CA ALA A 208 8.59 -15.16 3.00
C ALA A 208 7.53 -14.08 2.72
N PRO A 209 7.37 -13.60 1.46
CA PRO A 209 6.36 -12.60 1.13
C PRO A 209 4.93 -12.96 1.55
N SER A 210 4.66 -14.25 1.78
CA SER A 210 3.39 -14.78 2.32
C SER A 210 3.08 -14.37 3.75
N ASP A 211 4.07 -13.92 4.52
CA ASP A 211 3.92 -13.58 5.95
C ASP A 211 3.71 -12.08 6.20
N LEU A 212 3.67 -11.28 5.12
CA LEU A 212 3.39 -9.85 5.17
C LEU A 212 1.89 -9.56 5.04
N TRP A 213 1.40 -8.77 5.98
CA TRP A 213 0.03 -8.33 6.12
C TRP A 213 -0.04 -6.82 5.91
N SER A 214 -1.12 -6.35 5.29
CA SER A 214 -1.39 -4.93 5.07
C SER A 214 -2.55 -4.50 5.96
N VAL A 215 -2.30 -3.57 6.87
CA VAL A 215 -3.32 -3.02 7.77
C VAL A 215 -3.63 -1.60 7.30
N VAL A 216 -4.92 -1.34 7.09
CA VAL A 216 -5.47 -0.05 6.68
C VAL A 216 -6.33 0.48 7.83
N CYS A 217 -5.86 1.53 8.50
CA CYS A 217 -6.61 2.19 9.58
C CYS A 217 -7.23 3.48 9.05
N GLU A 218 -8.54 3.63 9.21
CA GLU A 218 -9.30 4.81 8.79
C GLU A 218 -9.62 5.71 9.99
N TYR A 219 -9.40 7.02 9.84
CA TYR A 219 -9.68 8.00 10.89
C TYR A 219 -10.24 9.33 10.34
N SER A 220 -10.94 10.11 11.17
CA SER A 220 -11.67 11.31 10.76
C SER A 220 -11.04 12.64 11.15
N THR A 221 -9.98 12.64 11.96
CA THR A 221 -9.36 13.87 12.47
C THR A 221 -8.15 14.25 11.63
N ARG A 222 -7.94 15.57 11.43
CA ARG A 222 -6.76 16.10 10.73
C ARG A 222 -5.52 16.21 11.63
N ASP A 223 -5.71 16.19 12.95
CA ASP A 223 -4.67 16.49 13.94
C ASP A 223 -3.95 15.22 14.41
N LEU A 224 -3.38 14.48 13.44
CA LEU A 224 -2.76 13.19 13.71
C LEU A 224 -1.26 13.26 14.06
N GLY A 225 -0.59 14.37 13.76
CA GLY A 225 0.87 14.44 13.70
C GLY A 225 1.57 13.88 14.95
N ALA A 226 1.30 14.46 16.12
CA ALA A 226 1.99 14.07 17.35
C ALA A 226 1.62 12.64 17.83
N ARG A 227 0.36 12.22 17.66
CA ARG A 227 -0.11 10.90 18.13
C ARG A 227 0.26 9.76 17.18
N LEU A 228 0.38 10.04 15.88
CA LEU A 228 0.83 9.04 14.91
C LEU A 228 2.27 8.63 15.20
N ASP A 229 3.16 9.60 15.46
CA ASP A 229 4.55 9.31 15.80
C ASP A 229 4.66 8.45 17.06
N GLU A 230 3.84 8.72 18.09
CA GLU A 230 3.76 7.90 19.30
C GLU A 230 3.29 6.46 19.02
N VAL A 231 2.23 6.30 18.21
CA VAL A 231 1.74 4.98 17.79
C VAL A 231 2.83 4.23 17.03
N MET A 232 3.46 4.88 16.04
CA MET A 232 4.50 4.25 15.24
C MET A 232 5.73 3.90 16.07
N GLU A 233 6.09 4.70 17.07
CA GLU A 233 7.18 4.39 18.00
C GLU A 233 6.82 3.25 18.96
N SER A 234 5.55 3.13 19.38
CA SER A 234 5.06 1.98 20.14
C SER A 234 5.18 0.69 19.34
N VAL A 235 4.72 0.71 18.09
CA VAL A 235 4.83 -0.43 17.16
C VAL A 235 6.29 -0.83 16.92
N ARG A 236 7.20 0.13 16.74
CA ARG A 236 8.65 -0.13 16.62
C ARG A 236 9.22 -0.78 17.87
N ARG A 237 8.80 -0.33 19.06
CA ARG A 237 9.28 -0.86 20.34
C ARG A 237 8.89 -2.33 20.49
N GLU A 238 7.62 -2.66 20.23
CA GLU A 238 7.15 -4.04 20.32
C GLU A 238 7.79 -4.95 19.26
N ALA A 239 7.97 -4.46 18.03
CA ALA A 239 8.71 -5.18 17.00
C ALA A 239 10.12 -5.58 17.46
N ARG A 240 10.84 -4.66 18.12
CA ARG A 240 12.18 -4.93 18.68
C ARG A 240 12.14 -5.96 19.81
N THR A 241 11.14 -5.90 20.68
CA THR A 241 11.00 -6.86 21.78
C THR A 241 10.69 -8.26 21.26
N ALA A 242 9.83 -8.39 20.24
CA ALA A 242 9.52 -9.67 19.61
C ALA A 242 10.76 -10.30 18.95
N ALA A 243 11.58 -9.51 18.25
CA ALA A 243 12.81 -9.98 17.64
C ALA A 243 13.82 -10.53 18.67
N LEU A 244 13.97 -9.86 19.82
CA LEU A 244 14.89 -10.29 20.89
C LEU A 244 14.46 -11.58 21.60
N VAL A 245 13.18 -11.94 21.55
CA VAL A 245 12.65 -13.16 22.18
C VAL A 245 12.72 -14.36 21.23
N GLY A 246 12.81 -14.14 19.90
CA GLY A 246 12.91 -15.21 18.90
C GLY A 246 14.30 -15.88 18.82
N ASP A 247 15.35 -15.24 19.35
CA ASP A 247 16.75 -15.70 19.30
C ASP A 247 17.20 -16.51 20.54
N LEU A 248 16.28 -16.86 21.45
CA LEU A 248 16.53 -17.64 22.68
C LEU A 248 15.95 -19.05 22.62
#